data_AF-A0A7C5LQ90-F1
#
_entry.id   AF-A0A7C5LQ90-F1
#
_cell.length_a   1.000
_cell.length_b   1.000
_cell.length_c   1.000
_cell.angle_alpha   90.00
_cell.angle_beta   90.00
_cell.angle_gamma   90.00
#
_symmetry.space_group_name_H-M   'P 1'
#
loop_
_entity.id
_entity.type
_entity.pdbx_description
1 polymer ?
#
loop_
_entity_poly.entity_id
_entity_poly.type
_entity_poly.pdbx_seq_one_letter_code
_entity_poly.pdbx_strand_id
1 'polypeptide(L)'
;MAAGTDPGRASGALAPVYHPTADFFVCDVFGAAPKDDLGSMEHPMFSLATRPDRRILHYEHNGTQIEVTPSVKGLATIHDKDILIYCISQLMAALNAGRAISRTLHLTAHDLLVATNRETSGDSYRRLREAFERLAGTRITTNYVTGDEEVTTGFGLIESWQIVRKTRGGRMVSVVVTISEWLFRAVLAKSVLTLSRDYFRLRKPLERRIYELVRKHCGYQPSWRVSVTT
;
A
#
# COMPACT_ATOMS: atom_id res chain seq x y z
N MET A 1 -23.32 -69.54 7.68
CA MET A 1 -24.14 -68.54 6.97
C MET A 1 -24.54 -67.49 8.02
N ALA A 2 -24.24 -66.20 7.98
CA ALA A 2 -23.53 -65.28 7.07
C ALA A 2 -22.95 -64.16 8.00
N ALA A 3 -21.68 -63.78 7.86
CA ALA A 3 -21.19 -62.55 7.20
C ALA A 3 -21.80 -61.22 7.71
N GLY A 4 -20.94 -60.31 8.17
CA GLY A 4 -21.30 -58.90 8.41
C GLY A 4 -20.30 -58.11 9.26
N THR A 5 -19.28 -57.57 8.62
CA THR A 5 -18.23 -56.66 9.12
C THR A 5 -18.73 -55.23 9.45
N ASP A 6 -18.02 -54.59 10.40
CA ASP A 6 -17.90 -53.16 10.81
C ASP A 6 -17.87 -52.16 9.60
N PRO A 7 -18.01 -50.80 9.70
CA PRO A 7 -17.81 -49.91 10.87
C PRO A 7 -18.73 -48.67 10.96
N GLY A 8 -18.63 -47.86 12.02
CA GLY A 8 -19.39 -46.59 12.04
C GLY A 8 -19.30 -45.72 13.29
N ARG A 9 -18.08 -45.39 13.72
CA ARG A 9 -17.81 -44.34 14.71
C ARG A 9 -18.32 -43.00 14.14
N ALA A 10 -19.53 -42.59 14.51
CA ALA A 10 -20.05 -41.26 14.20
C ALA A 10 -19.32 -40.24 15.09
N SER A 11 -18.12 -39.83 14.67
CA SER A 11 -17.55 -38.56 15.08
C SER A 11 -18.54 -37.47 14.66
N GLY A 12 -18.85 -36.55 15.58
CA GLY A 12 -19.69 -35.39 15.30
C GLY A 12 -19.13 -34.62 14.11
N ALA A 13 -19.70 -34.86 12.93
CA ALA A 13 -19.41 -34.13 11.72
C ALA A 13 -19.98 -32.73 11.93
N LEU A 14 -19.11 -31.77 12.23
CA LEU A 14 -19.46 -30.36 12.24
C LEU A 14 -20.13 -30.02 10.90
N ALA A 15 -21.21 -29.26 10.95
CA ALA A 15 -21.86 -28.75 9.76
C ALA A 15 -20.84 -28.00 8.88
N PRO A 16 -20.96 -28.08 7.54
CA PRO A 16 -20.02 -27.42 6.65
C PRO A 16 -20.04 -25.91 6.90
N VAL A 17 -18.84 -25.31 6.90
CA VAL A 17 -18.70 -23.85 6.95
C VAL A 17 -19.25 -23.29 5.64
N TYR A 18 -20.50 -22.80 5.66
CA TYR A 18 -21.17 -22.26 4.48
C TYR A 18 -20.53 -20.97 3.95
N HIS A 19 -19.81 -20.26 4.83
CA HIS A 19 -19.09 -19.02 4.53
C HIS A 19 -17.75 -19.02 5.27
N PRO A 20 -16.68 -19.65 4.73
CA PRO A 20 -15.36 -19.48 5.31
C PRO A 20 -15.05 -17.99 5.31
N THR A 21 -14.70 -17.45 6.49
CA THR A 21 -14.26 -16.06 6.64
C THR A 21 -13.07 -15.88 5.70
N ALA A 22 -13.28 -15.25 4.55
CA ALA A 22 -12.21 -15.05 3.60
C ALA A 22 -11.15 -14.14 4.24
N ASP A 23 -9.88 -14.39 3.93
CA ASP A 23 -8.69 -13.76 4.52
C ASP A 23 -8.55 -12.25 4.18
N PHE A 24 -9.59 -11.45 4.41
CA PHE A 24 -9.66 -10.06 4.02
C PHE A 24 -9.86 -9.10 5.19
N PHE A 25 -9.24 -7.93 5.09
CA PHE A 25 -9.28 -6.88 6.10
C PHE A 25 -10.19 -5.73 5.64
N VAL A 26 -11.21 -5.39 6.42
CA VAL A 26 -12.12 -4.26 6.11
C VAL A 26 -11.56 -2.97 6.72
N CYS A 27 -11.40 -1.94 5.89
CA CYS A 27 -10.96 -0.62 6.34
C CYS A 27 -12.14 0.21 6.83
N ASP A 28 -12.36 0.19 8.14
CA ASP A 28 -13.47 0.83 8.85
C ASP A 28 -13.03 1.82 9.94
N VAL A 29 -11.72 2.09 10.07
CA VAL A 29 -11.22 3.01 11.11
C VAL A 29 -11.30 4.45 10.64
N PHE A 30 -12.35 5.13 11.06
CA PHE A 30 -12.48 6.57 10.86
C PHE A 30 -11.44 7.33 11.68
N GLY A 31 -10.79 8.30 11.06
CA GLY A 31 -9.86 9.19 11.74
C GLY A 31 -8.49 8.59 12.07
N ALA A 32 -8.10 7.45 11.49
CA ALA A 32 -6.74 6.93 11.59
C ALA A 32 -5.71 8.04 11.29
N ALA A 33 -4.68 8.16 12.12
CA ALA A 33 -3.59 9.10 11.87
C ALA A 33 -2.82 8.64 10.62
N PRO A 34 -2.50 9.52 9.65
CA PRO A 34 -1.79 9.11 8.46
C PRO A 34 -0.43 8.47 8.79
N LYS A 35 -0.17 7.29 8.23
CA LYS A 35 1.06 6.51 8.40
C LYS A 35 1.71 6.25 7.05
N ASP A 36 3.01 6.46 6.99
CA ASP A 36 3.82 6.21 5.80
C ASP A 36 5.00 5.30 6.14
N ASP A 37 5.44 4.49 5.19
CA ASP A 37 6.52 3.53 5.39
C ASP A 37 7.90 4.20 5.26
N LEU A 38 8.86 3.79 6.08
CA LEU A 38 10.19 4.41 6.11
C LEU A 38 10.98 4.20 4.81
N GLY A 39 10.82 3.06 4.14
CA GLY A 39 11.61 2.72 2.96
C GLY A 39 11.29 3.61 1.76
N SER A 40 10.02 3.91 1.53
CA SER A 40 9.59 4.80 0.46
C SER A 40 9.82 6.28 0.79
N MET A 41 9.91 6.64 2.07
CA MET A 41 10.37 7.97 2.49
C MET A 41 11.87 8.16 2.26
N GLU A 42 12.69 7.14 2.50
CA GLU A 42 14.14 7.14 2.22
C GLU A 42 14.39 7.24 0.72
N HIS A 43 13.82 6.32 -0.06
CA HIS A 43 14.22 6.10 -1.45
C HIS A 43 13.23 6.68 -2.45
N PRO A 44 13.68 7.12 -3.64
CA PRO A 44 12.83 7.77 -4.64
C PRO A 44 11.99 6.75 -5.44
N MET A 45 11.06 6.06 -4.77
CA MET A 45 10.19 5.03 -5.39
C MET A 45 9.04 5.61 -6.23
N PHE A 46 8.74 6.91 -6.08
CA PHE A 46 7.59 7.56 -6.72
C PHE A 46 8.04 8.73 -7.59
N SER A 47 7.43 8.87 -8.76
CA SER A 47 7.69 10.00 -9.65
C SER A 47 7.10 11.30 -9.10
N LEU A 48 7.84 12.39 -9.27
CA LEU A 48 7.39 13.75 -8.98
C LEU A 48 6.80 14.45 -10.22
N ALA A 49 6.77 13.77 -11.37
CA ALA A 49 6.24 14.32 -12.60
C ALA A 49 4.71 14.48 -12.53
N THR A 50 4.20 15.52 -13.18
CA THR A 50 2.76 15.77 -13.35
C THR A 50 2.20 15.18 -14.65
N ARG A 51 3.08 14.61 -15.49
CA ARG A 51 2.77 13.88 -16.73
C ARG A 51 3.30 12.45 -16.61
N PRO A 52 2.80 11.50 -17.43
CA PRO A 52 3.28 10.12 -17.39
C PRO A 52 4.80 10.05 -17.55
N ASP A 53 5.49 9.58 -16.50
CA ASP A 53 6.93 9.37 -16.49
C ASP A 53 7.22 7.91 -16.86
N ARG A 54 7.92 7.70 -17.98
CA ARG A 54 8.25 6.36 -18.51
C ARG A 54 9.75 6.06 -18.44
N ARG A 55 10.51 6.87 -17.70
CA ARG A 55 11.93 6.59 -17.47
C ARG A 55 12.07 5.45 -16.47
N ILE A 56 13.06 4.59 -16.70
CA ILE A 56 13.56 3.68 -15.67
C ILE A 56 14.47 4.53 -14.76
N LEU A 57 14.22 4.47 -13.47
CA LEU A 57 15.00 5.21 -12.47
C LEU A 57 15.96 4.25 -11.79
N HIS A 58 17.24 4.64 -11.70
CA HIS A 58 18.24 3.93 -10.91
C HIS A 58 18.71 4.86 -9.80
N TYR A 59 18.79 4.32 -8.58
CA TYR A 59 19.22 5.04 -7.39
C TYR A 59 20.12 4.14 -6.55
N GLU A 60 21.23 4.69 -6.07
CA GLU A 60 22.13 4.01 -5.15
C GLU A 60 22.43 4.91 -3.95
N HIS A 61 22.28 4.36 -2.76
CA HIS A 61 22.66 5.04 -1.52
C HIS A 61 22.96 4.05 -0.40
N ASN A 62 24.09 4.23 0.29
CA ASN A 62 24.54 3.37 1.39
C ASN A 62 24.51 1.86 1.05
N GLY A 63 24.96 1.50 -0.16
CA GLY A 63 24.96 0.11 -0.66
C GLY A 63 23.58 -0.42 -1.08
N THR A 64 22.50 0.33 -0.87
CA THR A 64 21.17 0.00 -1.39
C THR A 64 21.01 0.53 -2.80
N GLN A 65 20.85 -0.38 -3.75
CA GLN A 65 20.52 -0.13 -5.14
C GLN A 65 19.03 -0.34 -5.35
N ILE A 66 18.39 0.59 -6.03
CA ILE A 66 16.97 0.56 -6.36
C ILE A 66 16.81 0.92 -7.83
N GLU A 67 16.17 0.02 -8.57
CA GLU A 67 15.63 0.28 -9.89
C GLU A 67 14.10 0.39 -9.80
N VAL A 68 13.54 1.45 -10.39
CA VAL A 68 12.10 1.64 -10.50
C VAL A 68 11.72 1.64 -11.98
N THR A 69 11.00 0.61 -12.39
CA THR A 69 10.61 0.35 -13.76
C THR A 69 9.12 0.65 -13.97
N PRO A 70 8.76 1.53 -14.94
CA PRO A 70 7.38 1.90 -15.22
C PRO A 70 6.65 0.87 -16.09
N SER A 71 5.32 0.98 -16.10
CA SER A 71 4.48 0.39 -17.15
C SER A 71 4.24 1.38 -18.29
N VAL A 72 3.47 0.97 -19.31
CA VAL A 72 2.95 1.87 -20.35
C VAL A 72 2.12 3.03 -19.81
N LYS A 73 1.58 2.91 -18.58
CA LYS A 73 0.85 3.97 -17.87
C LYS A 73 1.77 4.97 -17.16
N GLY A 74 3.08 4.71 -17.13
CA GLY A 74 4.09 5.47 -16.40
C GLY A 74 4.29 4.98 -14.96
N LEU A 75 5.27 5.56 -14.29
CA LEU A 75 5.56 5.37 -12.88
C LEU A 75 4.40 5.85 -12.01
N ALA A 76 4.18 5.17 -10.88
CA ALA A 76 3.37 5.70 -9.79
C ALA A 76 3.93 7.04 -9.32
N THR A 77 3.03 8.00 -9.16
CA THR A 77 3.37 9.34 -8.70
C THR A 77 3.33 9.42 -7.18
N ILE A 78 3.98 10.43 -6.60
CA ILE A 78 3.87 10.69 -5.16
C ILE A 78 2.44 10.97 -4.69
N HIS A 79 1.54 11.37 -5.59
CA HIS A 79 0.11 11.45 -5.26
C HIS A 79 -0.53 10.06 -5.22
N ASP A 80 -0.16 9.13 -6.09
CA ASP A 80 -0.69 7.76 -6.03
C ASP A 80 -0.33 7.07 -4.71
N LYS A 81 0.80 7.43 -4.11
CA LYS A 81 1.24 7.00 -2.77
C LYS A 81 0.21 7.28 -1.67
N ASP A 82 -0.67 8.27 -1.82
CA ASP A 82 -1.75 8.55 -0.85
C ASP A 82 -2.61 7.30 -0.57
N ILE A 83 -2.79 6.44 -1.58
CA ILE A 83 -3.53 5.18 -1.45
C ILE A 83 -2.80 4.22 -0.50
N LEU A 84 -1.48 4.11 -0.64
CA LEU A 84 -0.66 3.28 0.25
C LEU A 84 -0.65 3.84 1.67
N ILE A 85 -0.47 5.16 1.82
CA ILE A 85 -0.56 5.85 3.12
C ILE A 85 -1.91 5.52 3.79
N TYR A 86 -3.01 5.59 3.06
CA TYR A 86 -4.33 5.21 3.59
C TYR A 86 -4.38 3.75 4.05
N CYS A 87 -3.94 2.80 3.21
CA CYS A 87 -3.91 1.37 3.56
C CYS A 87 -3.05 1.10 4.80
N ILE A 88 -1.83 1.63 4.86
CA ILE A 88 -0.92 1.51 6.01
C ILE A 88 -1.56 2.09 7.27
N SER A 89 -2.22 3.25 7.16
CA SER A 89 -2.90 3.90 8.27
C SER A 89 -4.00 3.02 8.87
N GLN A 90 -4.79 2.37 8.02
CA GLN A 90 -5.87 1.47 8.44
C GLN A 90 -5.31 0.20 9.10
N LEU A 91 -4.30 -0.42 8.50
CA LEU A 91 -3.64 -1.60 9.06
C LEU A 91 -3.00 -1.30 10.42
N MET A 92 -2.29 -0.17 10.53
CA MET A 92 -1.67 0.25 11.79
C MET A 92 -2.70 0.55 12.87
N ALA A 93 -3.82 1.19 12.52
CA ALA A 93 -4.88 1.46 13.48
C ALA A 93 -5.54 0.15 13.96
N ALA A 94 -5.78 -0.80 13.06
CA ALA A 94 -6.28 -2.13 13.42
C ALA A 94 -5.30 -2.93 14.30
N LEU A 95 -4.02 -2.93 13.93
CA LEU A 95 -2.96 -3.58 14.69
C LEU A 95 -2.86 -3.01 16.11
N ASN A 96 -2.91 -1.67 16.24
CA ASN A 96 -2.90 -1.00 17.55
C ASN A 96 -4.17 -1.28 18.38
N ALA A 97 -5.29 -1.59 17.72
CA ALA A 97 -6.53 -2.03 18.37
C ALA A 97 -6.55 -3.54 18.66
N GLY A 98 -5.45 -4.27 18.41
CA GLY A 98 -5.36 -5.71 18.64
C GLY A 98 -6.16 -6.56 17.65
N ARG A 99 -6.57 -6.00 16.50
CA ARG A 99 -7.28 -6.75 15.45
C ARG A 99 -6.29 -7.49 14.55
N ALA A 100 -6.71 -8.65 14.06
CA ALA A 100 -6.00 -9.33 12.97
C ALA A 100 -6.01 -8.45 11.71
N ILE A 101 -4.87 -8.39 11.02
CA ILE A 101 -4.70 -7.64 9.78
C ILE A 101 -4.40 -8.60 8.63
N SER A 102 -4.75 -8.19 7.41
CA SER A 102 -4.47 -8.93 6.18
C SER A 102 -3.86 -7.99 5.13
N ARG A 103 -3.07 -8.57 4.22
CA ARG A 103 -2.54 -7.88 3.03
C ARG A 103 -3.62 -7.44 2.06
N THR A 104 -4.77 -8.12 2.07
CA THR A 104 -5.90 -7.82 1.18
C THR A 104 -6.90 -6.94 1.91
N LEU A 105 -6.97 -5.67 1.52
CA LEU A 105 -7.81 -4.66 2.15
C LEU A 105 -9.07 -4.40 1.31
N HIS A 106 -10.22 -4.34 1.97
CA HIS A 106 -11.51 -3.96 1.41
C HIS A 106 -11.82 -2.53 1.85
N LEU A 107 -11.87 -1.62 0.88
CA LEU A 107 -11.98 -0.18 1.08
C LEU A 107 -13.29 0.34 0.49
N THR A 108 -13.91 1.30 1.16
CA THR A 108 -14.89 2.17 0.51
C THR A 108 -14.15 3.23 -0.30
N ALA A 109 -14.43 3.33 -1.59
CA ALA A 109 -13.74 4.29 -2.45
C ALA A 109 -13.98 5.76 -2.03
N HIS A 110 -15.19 6.05 -1.55
CA HIS A 110 -15.54 7.37 -1.01
C HIS A 110 -14.66 7.74 0.20
N ASP A 111 -14.50 6.82 1.16
CA ASP A 111 -13.77 7.09 2.40
C ASP A 111 -12.28 7.27 2.15
N LEU A 112 -11.71 6.49 1.22
CA LEU A 112 -10.35 6.71 0.73
C LEU A 112 -10.17 8.11 0.14
N LEU A 113 -11.08 8.56 -0.73
CA LEU A 113 -10.99 9.90 -1.34
C LEU A 113 -11.08 10.99 -0.28
N VAL A 114 -12.03 10.89 0.65
CA VAL A 114 -12.20 11.87 1.72
C VAL A 114 -10.99 11.89 2.66
N ALA A 115 -10.51 10.74 3.10
CA ALA A 115 -9.37 10.63 4.02
C ALA A 115 -8.06 11.16 3.42
N THR A 116 -7.90 11.08 2.09
CA THR A 116 -6.75 11.57 1.35
C THR A 116 -6.94 12.98 0.77
N ASN A 117 -7.98 13.70 1.25
CA ASN A 117 -8.30 15.08 0.85
C ASN A 117 -8.46 15.25 -0.68
N ARG A 118 -9.11 14.28 -1.33
CA ARG A 118 -9.47 14.31 -2.75
C ARG A 118 -10.93 14.69 -2.92
N GLU A 119 -11.23 15.33 -4.04
CA GLU A 119 -12.62 15.56 -4.45
C GLU A 119 -13.36 14.22 -4.66
N THR A 120 -14.68 14.22 -4.48
CA THR A 120 -15.55 13.04 -4.66
C THR A 120 -16.40 13.12 -5.94
N SER A 121 -15.84 13.73 -6.99
CA SER A 121 -16.46 13.83 -8.32
C SER A 121 -16.25 12.56 -9.16
N GLY A 122 -17.02 12.40 -10.25
CA GLY A 122 -16.83 11.28 -11.19
C GLY A 122 -15.42 11.23 -11.77
N ASP A 123 -14.80 12.39 -12.02
CA ASP A 123 -13.42 12.49 -12.51
C ASP A 123 -12.42 11.95 -11.49
N SER A 124 -12.63 12.22 -10.19
CA SER A 124 -11.78 11.68 -9.13
C SER A 124 -11.80 10.15 -9.07
N TYR A 125 -12.97 9.52 -9.28
CA TYR A 125 -13.06 8.06 -9.34
C TYR A 125 -12.34 7.48 -10.57
N ARG A 126 -12.37 8.18 -11.71
CA ARG A 126 -11.56 7.81 -12.90
C ARG A 126 -10.07 7.90 -12.59
N ARG A 127 -9.61 9.02 -12.01
CA ARG A 127 -8.20 9.22 -11.61
C ARG A 127 -7.75 8.21 -10.56
N LEU A 128 -8.64 7.82 -9.64
CA LEU A 128 -8.37 6.78 -8.65
C LEU A 128 -8.07 5.44 -9.32
N ARG A 129 -8.85 5.04 -10.34
CA ARG A 129 -8.54 3.86 -11.14
C ARG A 129 -7.16 4.00 -11.81
N GLU A 130 -6.87 5.14 -12.42
CA GLU A 130 -5.57 5.37 -13.08
C GLU A 130 -4.38 5.31 -12.10
N ALA A 131 -4.59 5.76 -10.85
CA ALA A 131 -3.61 5.62 -9.78
C ALA A 131 -3.35 4.15 -9.45
N PHE A 132 -4.40 3.32 -9.33
CA PHE A 132 -4.24 1.88 -9.13
C PHE A 132 -3.50 1.19 -10.29
N GLU A 133 -3.79 1.56 -11.54
CA GLU A 133 -3.07 1.04 -12.71
C GLU A 133 -1.57 1.37 -12.67
N ARG A 134 -1.20 2.60 -12.27
CA ARG A 134 0.21 3.00 -12.11
C ARG A 134 0.88 2.29 -10.93
N LEU A 135 0.20 2.16 -9.80
CA LEU A 135 0.70 1.44 -8.62
C LEU A 135 0.97 -0.04 -8.94
N ALA A 136 0.04 -0.72 -9.60
CA ALA A 136 0.20 -2.12 -9.98
C ALA A 136 1.27 -2.31 -11.08
N GLY A 137 1.40 -1.33 -11.98
CA GLY A 137 2.34 -1.38 -13.09
C GLY A 137 3.78 -0.97 -12.76
N THR A 138 4.01 -0.33 -11.61
CA THR A 138 5.36 0.10 -11.20
C THR A 138 6.08 -1.04 -10.49
N ARG A 139 7.26 -1.42 -11.01
CA ARG A 139 8.10 -2.48 -10.46
C ARG A 139 9.33 -1.88 -9.80
N ILE A 140 9.68 -2.40 -8.64
CA ILE A 140 10.86 -2.05 -7.86
C ILE A 140 11.75 -3.28 -7.80
N THR A 141 13.02 -3.12 -8.17
CA THR A 141 14.07 -4.12 -7.97
C THR A 141 15.09 -3.53 -7.01
N THR A 142 15.44 -4.25 -5.96
CA THR A 142 16.40 -3.76 -4.96
C THR A 142 17.14 -4.90 -4.28
N ASN A 143 18.35 -4.62 -3.81
CA ASN A 143 19.18 -5.53 -3.03
C ASN A 143 18.99 -5.25 -1.53
N TYR A 144 18.03 -5.95 -0.91
CA TYR A 144 17.92 -5.93 0.55
C TYR A 144 18.82 -7.01 1.14
N VAL A 145 19.52 -6.68 2.22
CA VAL A 145 20.29 -7.64 3.01
C VAL A 145 19.33 -8.37 3.95
N THR A 146 19.29 -9.70 3.87
CA THR A 146 18.54 -10.54 4.81
C THR A 146 19.51 -11.44 5.55
N GLY A 147 19.86 -11.09 6.79
CA GLY A 147 20.92 -11.78 7.52
C GLY A 147 22.29 -11.45 6.93
N ASP A 148 23.06 -12.47 6.55
CA ASP A 148 24.39 -12.34 5.94
C ASP A 148 24.37 -12.41 4.39
N GLU A 149 23.19 -12.63 3.79
CA GLU A 149 23.03 -12.77 2.34
C GLU A 149 22.45 -11.51 1.71
N GLU A 150 23.06 -11.05 0.61
CA GLU A 150 22.50 -10.02 -0.26
C GLU A 150 21.46 -10.65 -1.19
N VAL A 151 20.20 -10.22 -1.06
CA VAL A 151 19.08 -10.77 -1.84
C VAL A 151 18.50 -9.70 -2.76
N THR A 152 18.63 -9.92 -4.06
CA THR A 152 17.94 -9.09 -5.06
C THR A 152 16.48 -9.48 -5.15
N THR A 153 15.59 -8.57 -4.79
CA THR A 153 14.14 -8.78 -4.78
C THR A 153 13.46 -7.81 -5.74
N GLY A 154 12.59 -8.36 -6.60
CA GLY A 154 11.71 -7.59 -7.46
C GLY A 154 10.26 -7.64 -6.98
N PHE A 155 9.63 -6.51 -6.69
CA PHE A 155 8.23 -6.42 -6.27
C PHE A 155 7.49 -5.23 -6.88
N GLY A 156 6.16 -5.22 -6.78
CA GLY A 156 5.33 -4.07 -7.19
C GLY A 156 4.93 -3.25 -5.97
N LEU A 157 4.41 -2.03 -6.16
CA LEU A 157 3.89 -1.23 -5.05
C LEU A 157 2.61 -1.83 -4.46
N ILE A 158 1.77 -2.41 -5.32
CA ILE A 158 0.64 -3.29 -4.98
C ILE A 158 0.71 -4.53 -5.85
N GLU A 159 0.13 -5.64 -5.37
CA GLU A 159 0.07 -6.88 -6.14
C GLU A 159 -1.18 -6.97 -7.00
N SER A 160 -2.32 -6.51 -6.49
CA SER A 160 -3.57 -6.50 -7.23
C SER A 160 -4.55 -5.47 -6.70
N TRP A 161 -5.50 -5.10 -7.55
CA TRP A 161 -6.64 -4.28 -7.15
C TRP A 161 -7.89 -4.72 -7.91
N GLN A 162 -9.06 -4.51 -7.30
CA GLN A 162 -10.36 -4.79 -7.91
C GLN A 162 -11.32 -3.65 -7.58
N ILE A 163 -12.05 -3.16 -8.57
CA ILE A 163 -13.11 -2.17 -8.35
C ILE A 163 -14.47 -2.87 -8.47
N VAL A 164 -15.25 -2.84 -7.39
CA VAL A 164 -16.61 -3.40 -7.35
C VAL A 164 -17.64 -2.29 -7.61
N ARG A 165 -18.56 -2.56 -8.53
CA ARG A 165 -19.69 -1.67 -8.89
C ARG A 165 -21.00 -2.42 -8.66
N LYS A 166 -22.03 -1.73 -8.20
CA LYS A 166 -23.38 -2.30 -8.03
C LYS A 166 -24.05 -2.68 -9.36
N THR A 167 -23.73 -1.95 -10.43
CA THR A 167 -24.24 -2.20 -11.78
C THR A 167 -23.13 -2.01 -12.81
N ARG A 168 -23.28 -2.60 -14.00
CA ARG A 168 -22.35 -2.38 -15.12
C ARG A 168 -22.36 -0.90 -15.49
N GLY A 169 -21.20 -0.24 -15.38
CA GLY A 169 -21.08 1.22 -15.59
C GLY A 169 -21.55 2.09 -14.42
N GLY A 170 -22.06 1.49 -13.34
CA GLY A 170 -22.51 2.21 -12.15
C GLY A 170 -21.38 2.79 -11.29
N ARG A 171 -21.77 3.48 -10.22
CA ARG A 171 -20.84 4.11 -9.27
C ARG A 171 -19.90 3.06 -8.66
N MET A 172 -18.62 3.42 -8.55
CA MET A 172 -17.63 2.67 -7.78
C MET A 172 -18.08 2.61 -6.31
N VAL A 173 -18.28 1.41 -5.78
CA VAL A 173 -18.78 1.23 -4.41
C VAL A 173 -17.64 0.85 -3.48
N SER A 174 -16.91 -0.21 -3.80
CA SER A 174 -15.76 -0.65 -3.02
C SER A 174 -14.56 -0.97 -3.90
N VAL A 175 -13.39 -0.94 -3.28
CA VAL A 175 -12.13 -1.34 -3.89
C VAL A 175 -11.51 -2.41 -3.00
N VAL A 176 -11.03 -3.49 -3.62
CA VAL A 176 -10.17 -4.46 -2.95
C VAL A 176 -8.74 -4.20 -3.41
N VAL A 177 -7.79 -4.12 -2.48
CA VAL A 177 -6.37 -3.86 -2.77
C VAL A 177 -5.53 -4.89 -2.04
N THR A 178 -4.67 -5.60 -2.75
CA THR A 178 -3.62 -6.43 -2.14
C THR A 178 -2.32 -5.66 -2.19
N ILE A 179 -1.83 -5.20 -1.04
CA ILE A 179 -0.54 -4.51 -0.97
C ILE A 179 0.61 -5.50 -1.12
N SER A 180 1.79 -5.00 -1.47
CA SER A 180 2.97 -5.84 -1.62
C SER A 180 3.41 -6.45 -0.29
N GLU A 181 4.04 -7.63 -0.38
CA GLU A 181 4.62 -8.31 0.77
C GLU A 181 5.57 -7.41 1.54
N TRP A 182 6.40 -6.67 0.82
CA TRP A 182 7.35 -5.72 1.38
C TRP A 182 6.65 -4.66 2.24
N LEU A 183 5.58 -4.05 1.74
CA LEU A 183 4.86 -3.01 2.47
C LEU A 183 4.14 -3.58 3.70
N PHE A 184 3.59 -4.78 3.58
CA PHE A 184 2.95 -5.45 4.71
C PHE A 184 3.96 -5.83 5.80
N ARG A 185 5.17 -6.28 5.43
CA ARG A 185 6.25 -6.51 6.39
C ARG A 185 6.67 -5.23 7.10
N ALA A 186 6.72 -4.09 6.40
CA ALA A 186 6.98 -2.80 7.04
C ALA A 186 5.92 -2.44 8.09
N VAL A 187 4.64 -2.72 7.83
CA VAL A 187 3.54 -2.56 8.80
C VAL A 187 3.74 -3.47 10.02
N LEU A 188 3.99 -4.78 9.80
CA LEU A 188 4.20 -5.75 10.88
C LEU A 188 5.40 -5.39 11.76
N ALA A 189 6.49 -4.93 11.14
CA ALA A 189 7.69 -4.46 11.83
C ALA A 189 7.52 -3.07 12.47
N LYS A 190 6.36 -2.42 12.30
CA LYS A 190 6.09 -1.03 12.74
C LYS A 190 7.11 -0.03 12.18
N SER A 191 7.65 -0.31 10.99
CA SER A 191 8.62 0.52 10.26
C SER A 191 7.90 1.65 9.51
N VAL A 192 7.15 2.47 10.26
CA VAL A 192 6.26 3.51 9.74
C VAL A 192 6.35 4.78 10.58
N LEU A 193 6.11 5.94 9.97
CA LEU A 193 6.02 7.23 10.66
C LEU A 193 4.63 7.83 10.55
N THR A 194 4.20 8.51 11.62
CA THR A 194 2.99 9.34 11.60
C THR A 194 3.26 10.61 10.80
N LEU A 195 2.41 10.93 9.83
CA LEU A 195 2.41 12.22 9.13
C LEU A 195 1.38 13.18 9.75
N SER A 196 1.58 14.47 9.56
CA SER A 196 0.55 15.48 9.82
C SER A 196 -0.65 15.24 8.92
N ARG A 197 -1.86 15.50 9.41
CA ARG A 197 -3.08 15.45 8.59
C ARG A 197 -3.04 16.46 7.43
N ASP A 198 -2.30 17.55 7.60
CA ASP A 198 -2.12 18.56 6.55
C ASP A 198 -1.23 18.07 5.38
N TYR A 199 -0.56 16.91 5.49
CA TYR A 199 0.20 16.32 4.39
C TYR A 199 -0.64 16.19 3.11
N PHE A 200 -1.90 15.76 3.24
CA PHE A 200 -2.80 15.61 2.09
C PHE A 200 -3.25 16.95 1.47
N ARG A 201 -2.96 18.08 2.12
CA ARG A 201 -3.23 19.43 1.58
C ARG A 201 -2.08 19.95 0.73
N LEU A 202 -0.89 19.34 0.81
CA LEU A 202 0.24 19.68 -0.05
C LEU A 202 -0.11 19.35 -1.50
N ARG A 203 -0.04 20.36 -2.37
CA ARG A 203 -0.48 20.23 -3.77
C ARG A 203 0.67 19.85 -4.69
N LYS A 204 1.88 20.37 -4.47
CA LYS A 204 2.99 20.10 -5.38
C LYS A 204 3.70 18.79 -5.00
N PRO A 205 4.05 17.94 -5.99
CA PRO A 205 4.82 16.73 -5.74
C PRO A 205 6.11 16.97 -4.94
N LEU A 206 6.84 18.04 -5.28
CA LEU A 206 8.09 18.38 -4.61
C LEU A 206 7.90 18.73 -3.12
N GLU A 207 6.83 19.45 -2.77
CA GLU A 207 6.52 19.82 -1.38
C GLU A 207 6.28 18.56 -0.54
N ARG A 208 5.56 17.58 -1.09
CA ARG A 208 5.34 16.28 -0.44
C ARG A 208 6.63 15.51 -0.23
N ARG A 209 7.50 15.48 -1.25
CA ARG A 209 8.78 14.78 -1.15
C ARG A 209 9.71 15.42 -0.12
N ILE A 210 9.78 16.75 -0.09
CA ILE A 210 10.54 17.48 0.92
C ILE A 210 9.96 17.18 2.32
N TYR A 211 8.64 17.20 2.48
CA TYR A 211 8.00 16.86 3.73
C TYR A 211 8.37 15.43 4.19
N GLU A 212 8.34 14.44 3.31
CA GLU A 212 8.71 13.05 3.64
C GLU A 212 10.16 12.94 4.11
N LEU A 213 11.10 13.52 3.37
CA LEU A 213 12.52 13.51 3.73
C LEU A 213 12.75 14.19 5.08
N VAL A 214 12.17 15.38 5.29
CA VAL A 214 12.26 16.10 6.56
C VAL A 214 11.59 15.31 7.68
N ARG A 215 10.43 14.71 7.45
CA ARG A 215 9.71 13.94 8.48
C ARG A 215 10.51 12.73 8.94
N LYS A 216 11.17 12.06 8.00
CA LYS A 216 12.06 10.93 8.28
C LYS A 216 13.30 11.37 9.04
N HIS A 217 14.00 12.39 8.55
CA HIS A 217 15.30 12.77 9.09
C HIS A 217 15.21 13.67 10.32
N CYS A 218 14.20 14.53 10.45
CA CYS A 218 14.05 15.46 11.57
C CYS A 218 13.04 14.96 12.62
N GLY A 219 12.83 13.63 12.70
CA GLY A 219 12.00 13.02 13.74
C GLY A 219 12.72 12.89 15.08
N TYR A 220 14.03 12.58 15.05
CA TYR A 220 14.86 12.35 16.25
C TYR A 220 16.01 13.34 16.40
N GLN A 221 16.51 13.91 15.29
CA GLN A 221 17.59 14.91 15.30
C GLN A 221 17.05 16.31 15.01
N PRO A 222 17.67 17.36 15.58
CA PRO A 222 17.17 18.74 15.48
C PRO A 222 17.36 19.36 14.10
N SER A 223 18.27 18.84 13.28
CA SER A 223 18.48 19.30 11.91
C SER A 223 19.00 18.17 11.03
N TRP A 224 18.77 18.29 9.72
CA TRP A 224 19.30 17.42 8.69
C TRP A 224 19.88 18.28 7.57
N ARG A 225 21.12 18.00 7.17
CA ARG A 225 21.83 18.72 6.11
C ARG A 225 22.04 17.77 4.94
N VAL A 226 21.68 18.22 3.75
CA VAL A 226 21.84 17.49 2.49
C VAL A 226 22.35 18.45 1.42
N SER A 227 23.17 17.94 0.50
CA SER A 227 23.61 18.65 -0.69
C SER A 227 22.80 18.19 -1.90
N VAL A 228 22.51 19.12 -2.81
CA VAL A 228 21.97 18.79 -4.13
C VAL A 228 23.10 18.90 -5.14
N THR A 229 23.25 17.89 -6.01
CA THR A 229 24.12 18.01 -7.18
C THR A 229 23.44 18.94 -8.17
N THR A 230 24.16 19.97 -8.63
CA THR A 230 23.67 20.93 -9.63
C THR A 230 24.01 20.45 -11.03
#